data_AF-A0A350H893-F1
#
_entry.id   AF-A0A350H893-F1
#
_cell.length_a   1.000
_cell.length_b   1.000
_cell.length_c   1.000
_cell.angle_alpha   90.00
_cell.angle_beta   90.00
_cell.angle_gamma   90.00
#
_symmetry.space_group_name_H-M   'P 1'
#
loop_
_entity.id
_entity.type
_entity.pdbx_description
1 polymer ?
#
loop_
_entity_poly.entity_id
_entity_poly.type
_entity_poly.pdbx_seq_one_letter_code
_entity_poly.pdbx_strand_id
1 'polypeptide(L)'
;FFHIFAPCPPGWKINPQDTIRIAKMAVENKMFPLFEIEDGEKYTINMPNPKKEKNVPVNEYILKQGRFRHLKEDDINEIQAFVDKRWEKLKKLAEI
;
A
#
# COMPACT_ATOMS: atom_id res chain seq x y z
N PHE A 1 12.53 -1.87 -15.30
CA PHE A 1 11.88 -0.62 -14.84
C PHE A 1 11.68 -0.72 -13.33
N PHE A 2 11.92 0.34 -12.57
CA PHE A 2 11.64 0.36 -11.13
C PHE A 2 10.59 1.43 -10.82
N HIS A 3 9.51 1.02 -10.15
CA HIS A 3 8.53 1.95 -9.60
C HIS A 3 8.81 2.14 -8.11
N ILE A 4 9.29 3.32 -7.73
CA ILE A 4 9.71 3.61 -6.36
C ILE A 4 8.66 4.48 -5.67
N PHE A 5 8.21 4.04 -4.50
CA PHE A 5 7.29 4.82 -3.65
C PHE A 5 8.07 5.81 -2.79
N ALA A 6 7.92 7.10 -3.07
CA ALA A 6 8.59 8.18 -2.35
C ALA A 6 7.55 9.09 -1.67
N PRO A 7 7.33 8.98 -0.35
CA PRO A 7 6.47 9.91 0.37
C PRO A 7 6.94 11.34 0.24
N CYS A 8 6.00 12.25 0.01
CA CYS A 8 6.26 13.67 -0.12
C CYS A 8 5.61 14.43 1.05
N PRO A 9 6.38 14.77 2.11
CA PRO A 9 5.83 15.46 3.28
C PRO A 9 4.99 16.71 2.99
N PRO A 10 5.46 17.67 2.16
CA PRO A 10 4.67 18.86 1.87
C PRO A 10 3.39 18.53 1.07
N GLY A 11 3.49 17.67 0.06
CA GLY A 11 2.33 17.32 -0.78
C GLY A 11 1.28 16.47 -0.06
N TRP A 12 1.73 15.58 0.84
CA TRP A 12 0.83 14.66 1.55
C TRP A 12 0.39 15.22 2.90
N LYS A 13 0.96 16.36 3.30
CA LYS A 13 0.69 17.05 4.57
C LYS A 13 0.91 16.12 5.75
N ILE A 14 2.09 15.50 5.79
CA ILE A 14 2.57 14.65 6.90
C ILE A 14 3.77 15.30 7.60
N ASN A 15 4.04 14.92 8.84
CA ASN A 15 5.27 15.34 9.52
C ASN A 15 6.49 14.69 8.81
N PRO A 16 7.55 15.44 8.46
CA PRO A 16 8.76 14.88 7.84
C PRO A 16 9.37 13.70 8.63
N GLN A 17 9.26 13.68 9.96
CA GLN A 17 9.76 12.59 10.80
C GLN A 17 9.02 11.26 10.57
N ASP A 18 7.77 11.30 10.11
CA ASP A 18 6.94 10.12 9.84
C ASP A 18 7.19 9.50 8.45
N THR A 19 8.05 10.09 7.62
CA THR A 19 8.27 9.67 6.22
C THR A 19 8.55 8.16 6.10
N ILE A 20 9.48 7.63 6.90
CA ILE A 20 9.84 6.20 6.88
C ILE A 20 8.67 5.34 7.36
N ARG A 21 7.93 5.79 8.38
CA ARG A 21 6.77 5.08 8.90
C ARG A 21 5.66 5.01 7.86
N ILE A 22 5.36 6.10 7.17
CA ILE A 22 4.36 6.17 6.11
C ILE A 22 4.73 5.25 4.94
N ALA A 23 6.01 5.21 4.54
CA ALA A 23 6.48 4.28 3.51
C ALA A 23 6.27 2.81 3.93
N LYS A 24 6.60 2.45 5.18
CA LYS A 24 6.36 1.10 5.71
C LYS A 24 4.88 0.74 5.73
N MET A 25 4.04 1.65 6.22
CA MET A 25 2.59 1.42 6.28
C MET A 25 1.97 1.17 4.90
N ALA A 26 2.45 1.85 3.85
CA ALA A 26 1.98 1.62 2.48
C ALA A 26 2.24 0.19 1.97
N VAL A 27 3.31 -0.46 2.46
CA VAL A 27 3.61 -1.86 2.17
C VAL A 27 2.76 -2.77 3.06
N GLU A 28 2.68 -2.50 4.36
CA GLU A 28 1.95 -3.30 5.35
C GLU A 28 0.44 -3.39 5.06
N ASN A 29 -0.15 -2.32 4.52
CA ASN A 29 -1.56 -2.26 4.11
C ASN A 29 -1.79 -2.54 2.61
N LYS A 30 -0.74 -2.90 1.86
CA LYS A 30 -0.82 -3.31 0.44
C LYS A 30 -1.28 -2.19 -0.51
N MET A 31 -1.27 -0.92 -0.07
CA MET A 31 -1.42 0.24 -0.97
C MET A 31 -0.30 0.29 -2.01
N PHE A 32 0.91 -0.11 -1.61
CA PHE A 32 2.08 -0.23 -2.48
C PHE A 32 2.83 -1.54 -2.16
N PRO A 33 2.37 -2.68 -2.69
CA PRO A 33 3.00 -3.97 -2.43
C PRO A 33 4.37 -4.04 -3.11
N LEU A 34 5.30 -4.77 -2.50
CA LEU A 34 6.62 -5.03 -3.06
C LEU A 34 6.59 -6.33 -3.85
N PHE A 35 6.84 -6.25 -5.15
CA PHE A 35 6.91 -7.40 -6.02
C PHE A 35 7.77 -7.10 -7.26
N GLU A 36 8.20 -8.16 -7.92
CA GLU A 36 8.98 -8.15 -9.14
C GLU A 36 8.20 -8.85 -10.24
N ILE A 37 8.42 -8.41 -11.49
CA ILE A 37 7.95 -9.08 -12.69
C ILE A 37 9.16 -9.34 -13.57
N GLU A 38 9.46 -10.62 -13.81
CA GLU A 38 10.53 -11.05 -14.71
C GLU A 38 9.90 -11.48 -16.05
N ASP A 39 10.43 -10.92 -17.15
CA ASP A 39 10.01 -11.15 -18.54
C ASP A 39 8.49 -10.97 -18.83
N GLY A 40 7.76 -10.30 -17.94
CA GLY A 40 6.32 -10.11 -18.06
C GLY A 40 5.47 -11.28 -17.58
N GLU A 41 6.09 -12.39 -17.19
CA GLU A 41 5.42 -13.67 -16.91
C GLU A 41 5.53 -14.09 -15.45
N LYS A 42 6.71 -13.96 -14.84
CA LYS A 42 6.97 -14.45 -13.49
C LYS A 42 6.82 -13.33 -12.46
N TYR A 43 5.88 -13.52 -11.52
CA TYR A 43 5.59 -12.55 -10.46
C TYR A 43 6.13 -13.07 -9.12
N THR A 44 7.00 -12.29 -8.48
CA THR A 44 7.56 -12.63 -7.16
C THR A 44 7.18 -11.56 -6.15
N ILE A 45 6.42 -11.92 -5.11
CA ILE A 45 6.03 -10.98 -4.05
C ILE A 45 7.10 -10.96 -2.95
N ASN A 46 7.76 -9.82 -2.78
CA ASN A 46 8.89 -9.61 -1.84
C ASN A 46 8.46 -8.82 -0.61
N MET A 47 7.40 -9.26 0.06
CA MET A 47 6.95 -8.64 1.31
C MET A 47 7.57 -9.32 2.53
N PRO A 48 7.90 -8.60 3.61
CA PRO A 48 8.49 -9.19 4.82
C PRO A 48 7.58 -10.22 5.52
N ASN A 49 6.29 -10.22 5.21
CA ASN A 49 5.30 -11.16 5.75
C ASN A 49 4.13 -11.33 4.77
N PRO A 50 4.26 -12.11 3.69
CA PRO A 50 3.16 -12.37 2.76
C PRO A 50 2.05 -13.21 3.42
N LYS A 51 2.45 -14.06 4.39
CA LYS A 51 1.59 -15.05 5.08
C LYS A 51 1.08 -14.61 6.46
N LYS A 52 1.65 -13.55 7.05
CA LYS A 52 1.15 -12.99 8.31
C LYS A 52 0.34 -11.75 7.97
N GLU A 53 -0.97 -11.96 7.91
CA GLU A 53 -2.03 -10.96 7.80
C GLU A 53 -2.03 -9.99 9.00
N LYS A 54 -0.94 -9.27 9.25
CA LYS A 54 -1.09 -7.95 9.86
C LYS A 54 -1.71 -7.07 8.80
N ASN A 55 -3.02 -7.20 8.63
CA ASN A 55 -3.84 -6.27 7.87
C ASN A 55 -3.90 -4.98 8.67
N VAL A 56 -2.88 -4.14 8.49
CA VAL A 56 -3.02 -2.72 8.81
C VAL A 56 -4.09 -2.21 7.87
N PRO A 57 -5.28 -1.81 8.36
CA PRO A 57 -6.33 -1.34 7.48
C PRO A 57 -5.89 0.00 6.86
N VAL A 58 -6.40 0.28 5.66
CA VAL A 58 -5.99 1.46 4.90
C VAL A 58 -6.35 2.76 5.63
N ASN A 59 -7.37 2.74 6.50
CA ASN A 59 -7.78 3.88 7.32
C ASN A 59 -6.63 4.43 8.19
N GLU A 60 -5.83 3.58 8.85
CA GLU A 60 -4.74 3.98 9.73
C GLU A 60 -3.64 4.74 8.99
N TYR A 61 -3.46 4.41 7.70
CA TYR A 61 -2.54 5.07 6.79
C TYR A 61 -3.13 6.36 6.22
N ILE A 62 -4.40 6.34 5.79
CA ILE A 62 -5.09 7.49 5.19
C ILE A 62 -5.22 8.63 6.20
N LEU A 63 -5.66 8.35 7.42
CA LEU A 63 -5.91 9.36 8.45
C LEU A 63 -4.65 10.12 8.88
N LYS A 64 -3.45 9.57 8.63
CA LYS A 64 -2.18 10.24 8.90
C LYS A 64 -1.81 11.31 7.87
N GLN A 65 -2.47 11.35 6.72
CA GLN A 65 -2.10 12.20 5.59
C GLN A 65 -3.14 13.30 5.38
N GLY A 66 -2.73 14.56 5.51
CA GLY A 66 -3.65 15.69 5.35
C GLY A 66 -4.25 15.82 3.94
N ARG A 67 -3.65 15.20 2.90
CA ARG A 67 -4.24 15.17 1.54
C ARG A 67 -5.59 14.44 1.46
N PHE A 68 -5.91 13.59 2.43
CA PHE A 68 -7.15 12.80 2.45
C PHE A 68 -8.20 13.32 3.43
N ARG A 69 -8.01 14.50 4.03
CA ARG A 69 -8.95 15.07 5.04
C ARG A 69 -10.39 15.24 4.57
N HIS A 70 -10.63 15.25 3.26
CA HIS A 70 -11.96 15.43 2.66
C HIS A 70 -12.70 14.10 2.45
N LEU A 71 -12.02 12.95 2.61
CA LEU A 71 -12.62 11.64 2.44
C LEU A 71 -13.54 11.33 3.62
N LYS A 72 -14.68 10.71 3.31
CA LYS A 72 -15.64 10.15 4.26
C LYS A 72 -15.36 8.67 4.49
N GLU A 73 -16.07 8.08 5.44
CA GLU A 73 -15.92 6.65 5.77
C GLU A 73 -16.20 5.75 4.56
N ASP A 74 -17.25 6.05 3.78
CA ASP A 74 -17.59 5.30 2.56
C ASP A 74 -16.46 5.34 1.52
N ASP A 75 -15.81 6.50 1.35
CA ASP A 75 -14.66 6.62 0.42
C ASP A 75 -13.49 5.74 0.89
N ILE A 76 -13.23 5.70 2.21
CA ILE A 76 -12.16 4.87 2.79
C ILE A 76 -12.48 3.39 2.61
N ASN A 77 -13.75 3.00 2.77
CA ASN A 77 -14.22 1.63 2.55
C ASN A 77 -14.07 1.20 1.09
N GLU A 78 -14.36 2.10 0.14
CA GLU A 78 -14.13 1.84 -1.28
C GLU A 78 -12.64 1.65 -1.60
N ILE A 79 -11.77 2.49 -1.02
CA ILE A 79 -10.33 2.35 -1.18
C ILE A 79 -9.83 1.02 -0.60
N GLN A 80 -10.33 0.62 0.58
CA GLN A 80 -9.99 -0.67 1.19
C GLN A 80 -10.37 -1.82 0.25
N ALA A 81 -11.60 -1.84 -0.25
CA ALA A 81 -12.07 -2.87 -1.18
C ALA A 81 -11.25 -2.90 -2.48
N PHE A 82 -10.84 -1.74 -2.99
CA PHE A 82 -9.98 -1.63 -4.15
C PHE A 82 -8.58 -2.23 -3.90
N VAL A 83 -7.98 -1.93 -2.75
CA VAL A 83 -6.67 -2.46 -2.35
C VAL A 83 -6.74 -3.98 -2.21
N ASP A 84 -7.78 -4.49 -1.52
CA ASP A 84 -7.97 -5.93 -1.32
C ASP A 84 -8.14 -6.65 -2.66
N LYS A 85 -8.96 -6.12 -3.57
CA LYS A 85 -9.15 -6.68 -4.91
C LYS A 85 -7.84 -6.74 -5.71
N ARG A 86 -7.00 -5.70 -5.63
CA ARG A 86 -5.69 -5.67 -6.31
C ARG A 86 -4.72 -6.64 -5.68
N TRP A 87 -4.73 -6.78 -4.36
CA TRP A 87 -3.92 -7.74 -3.65
C TRP A 87 -4.26 -9.18 -4.03
N GLU A 88 -5.55 -9.53 -4.06
CA GLU A 88 -6.00 -10.86 -4.52
C GLU A 88 -5.59 -11.15 -5.97
N LYS A 89 -5.66 -10.14 -6.85
CA LYS A 89 -5.18 -10.29 -8.23
C LYS A 89 -3.67 -10.58 -8.27
N LEU A 90 -2.87 -9.83 -7.49
CA LEU A 90 -1.42 -10.01 -7.45
C LEU A 90 -1.04 -11.38 -6.90
N LYS A 91 -1.71 -11.85 -5.84
CA LYS A 91 -1.53 -13.20 -5.29
C LYS A 91 -1.77 -14.30 -6.32
N LYS A 92 -2.85 -14.19 -7.11
CA LYS A 92 -3.14 -15.14 -8.21
C LYS A 92 -2.04 -15.17 -9.27
N LEU A 93 -1.49 -14.00 -9.63
CA LEU A 93 -0.37 -13.91 -10.59
C LEU A 93 0.92 -14.50 -10.02
N ALA A 94 1.14 -14.37 -8.72
CA ALA A 94 2.28 -14.92 -8.00
C ALA A 94 2.07 -16.37 -7.51
N GLU A 95 0.93 -16.98 -7.81
CA GLU A 95 0.56 -18.35 -7.41
C GLU A 95 0.62 -18.60 -5.88
N ILE A 96 0.21 -17.63 -5.06
CA ILE A 96 0.14 -17.73 -3.59
C ILE A 96 -1.24 -17.47 -2.98
#